data_AF-A0A6I9Q7X1-F1
#
_entry.id   AF-A0A6I9Q7X1-F1
#
_cell.length_a   1.000
_cell.length_b   1.000
_cell.length_c   1.000
_cell.angle_alpha   90.00
_cell.angle_beta   90.00
_cell.angle_gamma   90.00
#
_symmetry.space_group_name_H-M   'P 1'
#
loop_
_entity.id
_entity.type
_entity.pdbx_description
1 polymer ?
#
loop_
_entity_poly.entity_id
_entity_poly.type
_entity_poly.pdbx_seq_one_letter_code
_entity_poly.pdbx_strand_id
1 'polypeptide(L)'
;MAAISSVSIASLRQAFSERRPTLSASGSFGTPLFGGVRCKPPKLGARMAVRCLAASSDVPPTVAETKLNFLKSYKRPIPSIYNSVLQELLVQHHLMRYKRTYQYDAVFALGFVTVFEQLMEGYPGNDDRDAIFSAYIQALKEDPEQYRCDAQKLEEWARAQNANTLVDFSSREGEVEDILKNISERAQGKGNFSYSRFLAIGLFRLLELANATEPTILEKLCAALNINKRSVDRDLDVYRNLLSKLVQAKELLKEYIDREKKKREEKVESQKANEAITKCMGDFHYAGQ
;
A
#
# COMPACT_ATOMS: atom_id res chain seq x y z
N MET A 1 13.96 23.13 0.03
CA MET A 1 13.90 23.09 1.51
C MET A 1 12.44 23.28 1.92
N ALA A 2 11.67 22.19 2.00
CA ALA A 2 10.34 22.19 2.59
C ALA A 2 10.30 21.00 3.55
N ALA A 3 10.26 21.29 4.85
CA ALA A 3 10.17 20.28 5.89
C ALA A 3 8.74 19.73 5.90
N ILE A 4 8.60 18.43 5.69
CA ILE A 4 7.34 17.72 5.87
C ILE A 4 7.14 17.61 7.38
N SER A 5 6.18 18.39 7.90
CA SER A 5 5.83 18.39 9.32
C SER A 5 5.40 16.99 9.76
N SER A 6 6.04 16.51 10.83
CA SER A 6 5.78 15.23 11.49
C SER A 6 4.31 15.06 11.88
N VAL A 7 3.71 13.95 11.43
CA VAL A 7 2.34 13.53 11.75
C VAL A 7 2.22 13.22 13.26
N SER A 8 1.34 13.94 13.98
CA SER A 8 1.12 13.72 15.41
C SER A 8 0.04 12.66 15.66
N ILE A 9 0.46 11.50 16.17
CA ILE A 9 -0.35 10.28 16.41
C ILE A 9 -1.27 10.40 17.65
N ALA A 10 -1.26 11.52 18.37
CA ALA A 10 -1.81 11.61 19.73
C ALA A 10 -3.35 11.69 19.83
N SER A 11 -4.08 12.18 18.83
CA SER A 11 -5.52 12.48 18.98
C SER A 11 -6.48 11.29 18.86
N LEU A 12 -5.99 10.08 18.54
CA LEU A 12 -6.84 8.94 18.16
C LEU A 12 -7.16 7.95 19.31
N ARG A 13 -6.83 8.30 20.56
CA ARG A 13 -6.76 7.32 21.66
C ARG A 13 -8.07 7.07 22.41
N GLN A 14 -9.12 7.87 22.20
CA GLN A 14 -10.16 8.02 23.23
C GLN A 14 -11.57 7.56 22.87
N ALA A 15 -11.78 7.02 21.68
CA ALA A 15 -13.13 6.60 21.28
C ALA A 15 -13.11 5.15 20.80
N PHE A 16 -14.15 4.40 21.18
CA PHE A 16 -14.52 3.10 20.63
C PHE A 16 -13.89 1.86 21.29
N SER A 17 -14.33 1.62 22.53
CA SER A 17 -14.47 0.25 23.05
C SER A 17 -15.90 -0.24 22.83
N GLU A 18 -16.00 -1.54 22.53
CA GLU A 18 -17.14 -2.44 22.74
C GLU A 18 -17.92 -2.99 21.53
N ARG A 19 -17.84 -4.34 21.50
CA ARG A 19 -18.84 -5.36 21.12
C ARG A 19 -18.79 -5.99 19.72
N ARG A 20 -18.68 -7.32 19.80
CA ARG A 20 -18.59 -8.34 18.76
C ARG A 20 -19.89 -9.18 18.82
N PRO A 21 -20.41 -9.69 17.69
CA PRO A 21 -21.18 -10.92 17.75
C PRO A 21 -20.72 -11.99 16.74
N THR A 22 -21.03 -13.23 17.11
CA THR A 22 -20.72 -14.52 16.52
C THR A 22 -21.73 -14.94 15.45
N LEU A 23 -21.26 -15.72 14.47
CA LEU A 23 -22.02 -16.35 13.38
C LEU A 23 -22.46 -17.77 13.75
N SER A 24 -23.63 -18.18 13.26
CA SER A 24 -24.11 -19.57 13.24
C SER A 24 -24.50 -19.95 11.81
N ALA A 25 -24.18 -21.21 11.45
CA ALA A 25 -24.37 -21.81 10.14
C ALA A 25 -25.33 -23.01 10.22
N SER A 26 -26.03 -23.28 9.12
CA SER A 26 -26.63 -24.57 8.69
C SER A 26 -27.39 -24.25 7.39
N GLY A 27 -27.60 -25.08 6.37
CA GLY A 27 -27.37 -26.47 5.92
C GLY A 27 -27.92 -26.43 4.47
N SER A 28 -28.04 -27.45 3.62
CA SER A 28 -27.66 -28.85 3.52
C SER A 28 -28.01 -29.25 2.09
N PHE A 29 -27.39 -30.33 1.62
CA PHE A 29 -27.38 -30.84 0.25
C PHE A 29 -28.71 -31.49 -0.20
N GLY A 30 -28.95 -31.49 -1.52
CA GLY A 30 -29.95 -32.34 -2.18
C GLY A 30 -29.62 -32.57 -3.67
N THR A 31 -29.37 -33.83 -4.03
CA THR A 31 -29.45 -34.46 -5.37
C THR A 31 -30.08 -35.86 -5.15
N PRO A 32 -30.42 -36.71 -6.14
CA PRO A 32 -30.18 -36.70 -7.60
C PRO A 32 -31.51 -37.00 -8.40
N LEU A 33 -31.59 -37.26 -9.71
CA LEU A 33 -31.16 -38.47 -10.43
C LEU A 33 -31.70 -38.45 -11.90
N PHE A 34 -31.10 -39.31 -12.73
CA PHE A 34 -31.54 -39.91 -14.01
C PHE A 34 -31.05 -39.35 -15.35
N GLY A 35 -30.56 -40.28 -16.19
CA GLY A 35 -30.61 -40.17 -17.66
C GLY A 35 -29.36 -40.59 -18.39
N GLY A 36 -29.02 -41.89 -18.41
CA GLY A 36 -27.92 -42.41 -19.22
C GLY A 36 -28.33 -42.61 -20.69
N VAL A 37 -27.48 -42.17 -21.62
CA VAL A 37 -27.45 -42.69 -23.01
C VAL A 37 -25.99 -42.82 -23.45
N ARG A 38 -25.67 -44.02 -23.95
CA ARG A 38 -24.35 -44.48 -24.39
C ARG A 38 -24.29 -44.41 -25.92
N CYS A 39 -23.38 -43.62 -26.49
CA CYS A 39 -23.08 -43.63 -27.93
C CYS A 39 -21.59 -43.93 -28.15
N LYS A 40 -21.31 -44.90 -29.04
CA LYS A 40 -19.96 -45.32 -29.49
C LYS A 40 -19.37 -44.31 -30.50
N PRO A 41 -18.03 -44.21 -30.64
CA PRO A 41 -17.39 -43.22 -31.50
C PRO A 41 -17.14 -43.74 -32.92
N PRO A 42 -17.11 -42.86 -33.95
CA PRO A 42 -16.44 -43.16 -35.20
C PRO A 42 -14.98 -42.70 -35.16
N LYS A 43 -14.08 -43.54 -35.69
CA LYS A 43 -12.72 -43.16 -36.07
C LYS A 43 -12.76 -42.63 -37.51
N LEU A 44 -12.29 -41.42 -37.76
CA LEU A 44 -11.65 -41.09 -39.04
C LEU A 44 -10.71 -39.89 -38.84
N GLY A 45 -9.50 -40.01 -39.37
CA GLY A 45 -8.43 -39.04 -39.20
C GLY A 45 -8.60 -37.79 -40.06
N ALA A 46 -8.36 -36.65 -39.45
CA ALA A 46 -7.86 -35.45 -40.11
C ALA A 46 -6.98 -34.73 -39.08
N ARG A 47 -5.70 -34.49 -39.40
CA ARG A 47 -4.86 -33.56 -38.64
C ARG A 47 -5.40 -32.15 -38.89
N MET A 48 -6.46 -31.78 -38.18
CA MET A 48 -6.80 -30.39 -37.97
C MET A 48 -5.72 -29.82 -37.05
N ALA A 49 -4.76 -29.11 -37.62
CA ALA A 49 -3.96 -28.19 -36.84
C ALA A 49 -4.93 -27.15 -36.28
N VAL A 50 -5.35 -27.35 -35.02
CA VAL A 50 -6.02 -26.31 -34.26
C VAL A 50 -5.00 -25.22 -34.08
N ARG A 51 -4.98 -24.27 -35.01
CA ARG A 51 -4.44 -22.94 -34.75
C ARG A 51 -5.35 -22.36 -33.68
N CYS A 52 -4.97 -22.57 -32.42
CA CYS A 52 -5.38 -21.69 -31.34
C CYS A 52 -4.88 -20.30 -31.74
N LEU A 53 -5.71 -19.54 -32.46
CA LEU A 53 -5.71 -18.10 -32.30
C LEU A 53 -5.90 -17.92 -30.80
N ALA A 54 -4.82 -17.61 -30.09
CA ALA A 54 -4.92 -17.07 -28.76
C ALA A 54 -5.70 -15.77 -28.96
N ALA A 55 -7.03 -15.86 -28.85
CA ALA A 55 -7.83 -14.74 -28.40
C ALA A 55 -7.04 -14.19 -27.22
N SER A 56 -6.64 -12.92 -27.30
CA SER A 56 -6.02 -12.21 -26.19
C SER A 56 -6.88 -12.48 -24.97
N SER A 57 -6.45 -13.44 -24.17
CA SER A 57 -7.27 -13.98 -23.11
C SER A 57 -7.32 -12.87 -22.08
N ASP A 58 -8.51 -12.29 -21.94
CA ASP A 58 -8.90 -11.27 -20.96
C ASP A 58 -8.91 -11.87 -19.55
N VAL A 59 -7.86 -12.63 -19.24
CA VAL A 59 -7.59 -13.30 -17.99
C VAL A 59 -6.75 -12.32 -17.19
N PRO A 60 -7.23 -11.87 -16.02
CA PRO A 60 -6.44 -11.03 -15.14
C PRO A 60 -5.09 -11.71 -14.84
N PRO A 61 -3.99 -10.95 -14.80
CA PRO A 61 -2.69 -11.53 -14.48
C PRO A 61 -2.73 -12.16 -13.10
N THR A 62 -1.83 -13.11 -12.85
CA THR A 62 -1.68 -13.69 -11.52
C THR A 62 -0.88 -12.77 -10.60
N VAL A 63 -0.98 -13.00 -9.28
CA VAL A 63 -0.12 -12.33 -8.29
C VAL A 63 1.37 -12.57 -8.61
N ALA A 64 1.73 -13.78 -9.04
CA ALA A 64 3.10 -14.13 -9.39
C ALA A 64 3.61 -13.33 -10.60
N GLU A 65 2.77 -13.15 -11.62
CA GLU A 65 3.08 -12.31 -12.79
C GLU A 65 3.25 -10.84 -12.41
N THR A 66 2.40 -10.31 -11.52
CA THR A 66 2.53 -8.92 -11.03
C THR A 66 3.84 -8.73 -10.26
N LYS A 67 4.18 -9.65 -9.36
CA LYS A 67 5.47 -9.62 -8.65
C LYS A 67 6.65 -9.73 -9.62
N LEU A 68 6.56 -10.60 -10.62
CA LEU A 68 7.59 -10.73 -11.65
C LEU A 68 7.75 -9.44 -12.45
N ASN A 69 6.65 -8.77 -12.81
CA ASN A 69 6.68 -7.50 -13.52
C ASN A 69 7.36 -6.41 -12.68
N PHE A 70 7.07 -6.35 -11.37
CA PHE A 70 7.77 -5.44 -10.46
C PHE A 70 9.29 -5.67 -10.45
N LEU A 71 9.72 -6.93 -10.31
CA LEU A 71 11.16 -7.28 -10.29
C LEU A 71 11.85 -7.07 -11.65
N LYS A 72 11.11 -7.15 -12.76
CA LYS A 72 11.61 -6.81 -14.10
C LYS A 72 11.83 -5.30 -14.26
N SER A 73 10.90 -4.50 -13.74
CA SER A 73 10.96 -3.04 -13.80
C SER A 73 11.98 -2.46 -12.82
N TYR A 74 12.09 -3.01 -11.61
CA TYR A 74 13.06 -2.58 -10.59
C TYR A 74 14.03 -3.71 -10.24
N LYS A 75 15.25 -3.62 -10.78
CA LYS A 75 16.28 -4.67 -10.66
C LYS A 75 17.25 -4.49 -9.50
N ARG A 76 17.23 -3.32 -8.83
CA ARG A 76 18.15 -3.02 -7.73
C ARG A 76 17.70 -3.74 -6.45
N PRO A 77 18.63 -4.10 -5.54
CA PRO A 77 18.27 -4.70 -4.27
C PRO A 77 17.45 -3.73 -3.40
N ILE A 78 16.36 -4.20 -2.82
CA ILE A 78 15.58 -3.45 -1.82
C ILE A 78 15.91 -4.02 -0.44
N PRO A 79 16.29 -3.20 0.56
CA PRO A 79 16.52 -3.69 1.92
C PRO A 79 15.30 -4.45 2.45
N SER A 80 15.55 -5.58 3.10
CA SER A 80 14.50 -6.56 3.49
C SER A 80 13.36 -5.95 4.32
N ILE A 81 13.67 -4.97 5.18
CA ILE A 81 12.69 -4.26 6.00
C ILE A 81 11.60 -3.57 5.17
N TYR A 82 11.94 -3.03 4.00
CA TYR A 82 11.00 -2.43 3.07
C TYR A 82 10.41 -3.48 2.13
N ASN A 83 11.25 -4.38 1.61
CA ASN A 83 10.85 -5.33 0.57
C ASN A 83 9.71 -6.25 1.05
N SER A 84 9.77 -6.77 2.29
CA SER A 84 8.71 -7.65 2.80
C SER A 84 7.34 -6.96 2.77
N VAL A 85 7.28 -5.72 3.26
CA VAL A 85 6.04 -4.94 3.35
C VAL A 85 5.58 -4.47 1.97
N LEU A 86 6.51 -4.05 1.09
CA LEU A 86 6.21 -3.70 -0.30
C LEU A 86 5.60 -4.87 -1.07
N GLN A 87 6.15 -6.08 -0.90
CA GLN A 87 5.62 -7.27 -1.57
C GLN A 87 4.25 -7.68 -1.04
N GLU A 88 3.99 -7.55 0.26
CA GLU A 88 2.66 -7.75 0.86
C GLU A 88 1.65 -6.72 0.35
N LEU A 89 2.05 -5.45 0.31
CA LEU A 89 1.25 -4.35 -0.22
C LEU A 89 0.90 -4.60 -1.69
N LEU A 90 1.87 -5.05 -2.51
CA LEU A 90 1.68 -5.36 -3.92
C LEU A 90 0.65 -6.47 -4.13
N VAL A 91 0.67 -7.52 -3.28
CA VAL A 91 -0.34 -8.59 -3.32
C VAL A 91 -1.72 -8.04 -2.98
N GLN A 92 -1.84 -7.25 -1.92
CA GLN A 92 -3.12 -6.67 -1.51
C GLN A 92 -3.69 -5.74 -2.59
N HIS A 93 -2.86 -4.88 -3.16
CA HIS A 93 -3.25 -3.99 -4.24
C HIS A 93 -3.66 -4.81 -5.47
N HIS A 94 -2.89 -5.82 -5.88
CA HIS A 94 -3.24 -6.71 -6.98
C HIS A 94 -4.63 -7.34 -6.79
N LEU A 95 -4.88 -7.95 -5.63
CA LEU A 95 -6.16 -8.62 -5.35
C LEU A 95 -7.36 -7.68 -5.41
N MET A 96 -7.13 -6.38 -5.20
CA MET A 96 -8.17 -5.36 -5.31
C MET A 96 -8.27 -4.82 -6.73
N ARG A 97 -7.15 -4.52 -7.41
CA ARG A 97 -7.09 -4.01 -8.78
C ARG A 97 -7.80 -4.89 -9.79
N TYR A 98 -7.72 -6.20 -9.59
CA TYR A 98 -8.30 -7.19 -10.49
C TYR A 98 -9.65 -7.74 -10.00
N LYS A 99 -10.28 -7.12 -8.99
CA LYS A 99 -11.69 -7.40 -8.69
C LYS A 99 -12.54 -6.91 -9.86
N ARG A 100 -13.60 -7.67 -10.18
CA ARG A 100 -14.60 -7.25 -11.19
C ARG A 100 -15.25 -5.91 -10.90
N THR A 101 -15.27 -5.54 -9.63
CA THR A 101 -15.90 -4.33 -9.09
C THR A 101 -14.91 -3.17 -8.97
N TYR A 102 -13.64 -3.38 -9.31
CA TYR A 102 -12.63 -2.35 -9.20
C TYR A 102 -12.92 -1.22 -10.17
N GLN A 103 -12.85 -0.01 -9.64
CA GLN A 103 -12.81 1.20 -10.42
C GLN A 103 -11.81 2.12 -9.75
N TYR A 104 -10.93 2.71 -10.56
CA TYR A 104 -9.98 3.70 -10.08
C TYR A 104 -10.71 4.89 -9.45
N ASP A 105 -10.08 5.47 -8.44
CA ASP A 105 -10.60 6.62 -7.71
C ASP A 105 -9.45 7.51 -7.20
N ALA A 106 -9.59 8.83 -7.27
CA ALA A 106 -8.53 9.74 -6.87
C ALA A 106 -8.33 9.75 -5.33
N VAL A 107 -9.39 9.56 -4.54
CA VAL A 107 -9.28 9.43 -3.07
C VAL A 107 -8.57 8.13 -2.71
N PHE A 108 -8.84 7.07 -3.47
CA PHE A 108 -8.07 5.83 -3.39
C PHE A 108 -6.57 6.07 -3.65
N ALA A 109 -6.24 6.78 -4.73
CA ALA A 109 -4.85 7.06 -5.11
C ALA A 109 -4.15 7.88 -4.02
N LEU A 110 -4.81 8.92 -3.49
CA LEU A 110 -4.32 9.70 -2.35
C LEU A 110 -3.96 8.80 -1.17
N GLY A 111 -4.86 7.88 -0.79
CA GLY A 111 -4.62 6.96 0.30
C GLY A 111 -3.46 6.01 0.04
N PHE A 112 -3.35 5.46 -1.17
CA PHE A 112 -2.21 4.60 -1.54
C PHE A 112 -0.88 5.37 -1.51
N VAL A 113 -0.82 6.56 -2.12
CA VAL A 113 0.38 7.42 -2.13
C VAL A 113 0.80 7.74 -0.70
N THR A 114 -0.15 8.09 0.17
CA THR A 114 0.11 8.34 1.61
C THR A 114 0.75 7.13 2.29
N VAL A 115 0.20 5.93 2.09
CA VAL A 115 0.77 4.69 2.65
C VAL A 115 2.18 4.44 2.12
N PHE A 116 2.37 4.59 0.82
CA PHE A 116 3.65 4.33 0.17
C PHE A 116 4.74 5.29 0.68
N GLU A 117 4.42 6.58 0.80
CA GLU A 117 5.38 7.58 1.28
C GLU A 117 5.82 7.32 2.71
N GLN A 118 4.88 6.99 3.61
CA GLN A 118 5.17 6.64 5.00
C GLN A 118 5.95 5.32 5.10
N LEU A 119 5.59 4.33 4.28
CA LEU A 119 6.35 3.09 4.19
C LEU A 119 7.79 3.35 3.77
N MET A 120 8.00 4.18 2.76
CA MET A 120 9.31 4.48 2.17
C MET A 120 10.06 5.62 2.90
N GLU A 121 9.52 6.15 3.99
CA GLU A 121 10.19 7.14 4.82
C GLU A 121 11.51 6.58 5.37
N GLY A 122 12.62 7.31 5.22
CA GLY A 122 13.95 6.87 5.65
C GLY A 122 14.61 5.85 4.72
N TYR A 123 14.07 5.61 3.52
CA TYR A 123 14.73 4.76 2.52
C TYR A 123 16.05 5.38 2.02
N PRO A 124 17.14 4.60 1.88
CA PRO A 124 18.43 5.12 1.43
C PRO A 124 18.44 5.40 -0.07
N GLY A 125 18.03 6.62 -0.47
CA GLY A 125 18.07 7.11 -1.86
C GLY A 125 16.71 7.59 -2.36
N ASN A 126 16.57 8.89 -2.63
CA ASN A 126 15.30 9.46 -3.07
C ASN A 126 14.91 8.98 -4.47
N ASP A 127 15.85 8.97 -5.42
CA ASP A 127 15.60 8.48 -6.79
C ASP A 127 15.16 7.02 -6.82
N ASP A 128 15.61 6.22 -5.85
CA ASP A 128 15.20 4.83 -5.70
C ASP A 128 13.75 4.73 -5.23
N ARG A 129 13.29 5.62 -4.34
CA ARG A 129 11.89 5.65 -3.88
C ARG A 129 10.95 5.90 -5.05
N ASP A 130 11.27 6.85 -5.91
CA ASP A 130 10.43 7.20 -7.06
C ASP A 130 10.48 6.12 -8.15
N ALA A 131 11.65 5.53 -8.39
CA ALA A 131 11.77 4.37 -9.28
C ALA A 131 10.99 3.15 -8.76
N ILE A 132 11.00 2.89 -7.45
CA ILE A 132 10.21 1.81 -6.82
C ILE A 132 8.72 2.10 -6.95
N PHE A 133 8.28 3.33 -6.69
CA PHE A 133 6.88 3.74 -6.85
C PHE A 133 6.39 3.50 -8.28
N SER A 134 7.17 3.98 -9.25
CA SER A 134 6.87 3.83 -10.67
C SER A 134 6.80 2.36 -11.07
N ALA A 135 7.80 1.55 -10.70
CA ALA A 135 7.81 0.12 -10.97
C ALA A 135 6.64 -0.63 -10.30
N TYR A 136 6.26 -0.22 -9.09
CA TYR A 136 5.14 -0.81 -8.36
C TYR A 136 3.81 -0.59 -9.08
N ILE A 137 3.49 0.66 -9.43
CA ILE A 137 2.23 1.00 -10.09
C ILE A 137 2.17 0.42 -11.50
N GLN A 138 3.27 0.48 -12.25
CA GLN A 138 3.37 -0.13 -13.58
C GLN A 138 3.21 -1.65 -13.55
N ALA A 139 3.68 -2.33 -12.49
CA ALA A 139 3.49 -3.77 -12.35
C ALA A 139 2.01 -4.16 -12.24
N LEU A 140 1.17 -3.26 -11.74
CA LEU A 140 -0.30 -3.39 -11.68
C LEU A 140 -0.99 -2.98 -12.98
N LYS A 141 -0.24 -2.55 -14.00
CA LYS A 141 -0.73 -1.98 -15.27
C LYS A 141 -1.52 -0.69 -15.07
N GLU A 142 -1.03 0.17 -14.19
CA GLU A 142 -1.59 1.50 -13.94
C GLU A 142 -0.54 2.58 -14.16
N ASP A 143 -0.98 3.85 -14.14
CA ASP A 143 -0.15 5.00 -14.40
C ASP A 143 0.35 5.65 -13.09
N PRO A 144 1.67 5.61 -12.80
CA PRO A 144 2.22 6.25 -11.61
C PRO A 144 2.03 7.77 -11.59
N GLU A 145 2.07 8.43 -12.76
CA GLU A 145 1.93 9.89 -12.82
C GLU A 145 0.50 10.31 -12.47
N GLN A 146 -0.51 9.59 -12.99
CA GLN A 146 -1.91 9.80 -12.61
C GLN A 146 -2.10 9.72 -11.09
N TYR A 147 -1.53 8.70 -10.42
CA TYR A 147 -1.63 8.56 -8.97
C TYR A 147 -1.03 9.76 -8.22
N ARG A 148 0.14 10.24 -8.65
CA ARG A 148 0.83 11.38 -8.03
C ARG A 148 0.07 12.69 -8.25
N CYS A 149 -0.35 12.97 -9.48
CA CYS A 149 -1.10 14.17 -9.82
C CYS A 149 -2.45 14.23 -9.10
N ASP A 150 -3.21 13.12 -9.08
CA ASP A 150 -4.50 13.08 -8.40
C ASP A 150 -4.32 13.22 -6.89
N ALA A 151 -3.35 12.54 -6.28
CA ALA A 151 -3.05 12.70 -4.86
C ALA A 151 -2.71 14.16 -4.53
N GLN A 152 -1.80 14.79 -5.29
CA GLN A 152 -1.41 16.18 -5.09
C GLN A 152 -2.60 17.13 -5.21
N LYS A 153 -3.43 16.97 -6.24
CA LYS A 153 -4.65 17.77 -6.44
C LYS A 153 -5.58 17.70 -5.24
N LEU A 154 -5.83 16.50 -4.72
CA LEU A 154 -6.68 16.30 -3.56
C LEU A 154 -6.03 16.89 -2.28
N GLU A 155 -4.71 16.79 -2.13
CA GLU A 155 -4.01 17.40 -1.01
C GLU A 155 -4.12 18.93 -1.01
N GLU A 156 -3.92 19.56 -2.16
CA GLU A 156 -4.03 21.01 -2.33
C GLU A 156 -5.45 21.48 -2.06
N TRP A 157 -6.45 20.77 -2.60
CA TRP A 157 -7.85 21.05 -2.31
C TRP A 157 -8.16 20.94 -0.82
N ALA A 158 -7.72 19.87 -0.16
CA ALA A 158 -7.98 19.62 1.25
C ALA A 158 -7.37 20.68 2.17
N ARG A 159 -6.15 21.16 1.87
CA ARG A 159 -5.50 22.25 2.63
C ARG A 159 -6.27 23.58 2.55
N ALA A 160 -7.06 23.78 1.49
CA ALA A 160 -7.92 24.94 1.35
C ALA A 160 -9.30 24.78 2.02
N GLN A 161 -9.62 23.59 2.57
CA GLN A 161 -10.89 23.32 3.22
C GLN A 161 -10.86 23.54 4.73
N ASN A 162 -12.06 23.60 5.31
CA ASN A 162 -12.30 23.40 6.73
C ASN A 162 -13.35 22.29 6.92
N ALA A 163 -13.64 21.94 8.18
CA ALA A 163 -14.58 20.88 8.52
C ALA A 163 -15.96 21.00 7.83
N ASN A 164 -16.50 22.21 7.69
CA ASN A 164 -17.80 22.43 7.07
C ASN A 164 -17.73 22.33 5.55
N THR A 165 -16.76 22.99 4.92
CA THR A 165 -16.66 23.01 3.45
C THR A 165 -16.27 21.65 2.87
N LEU A 166 -15.56 20.83 3.64
CA LEU A 166 -15.18 19.47 3.27
C LEU A 166 -16.39 18.52 3.31
N VAL A 167 -17.25 18.62 4.33
CA VAL A 167 -18.48 17.80 4.44
C VAL A 167 -19.54 18.26 3.44
N ASP A 168 -19.64 19.56 3.19
CA ASP A 168 -20.60 20.16 2.27
C ASP A 168 -20.15 20.13 0.80
N PHE A 169 -19.30 19.17 0.41
CA PHE A 169 -18.82 19.04 -0.97
C PHE A 169 -19.97 18.85 -1.98
N SER A 170 -21.11 18.29 -1.55
CA SER A 170 -22.25 17.99 -2.42
C SER A 170 -22.98 19.22 -2.94
N SER A 171 -22.94 20.34 -2.20
CA SER A 171 -23.58 21.60 -2.59
C SER A 171 -22.69 22.51 -3.44
N ARG A 172 -21.43 22.10 -3.64
CA ARG A 172 -20.36 22.90 -4.22
C ARG A 172 -19.96 22.35 -5.59
N GLU A 173 -19.37 23.20 -6.42
CA GLU A 173 -18.86 22.84 -7.74
C GLU A 173 -17.33 22.91 -7.75
N GLY A 174 -16.71 21.96 -8.45
CA GLY A 174 -15.26 21.84 -8.55
C GLY A 174 -14.83 20.42 -8.88
N GLU A 175 -13.62 20.26 -9.42
CA GLU A 175 -13.14 18.95 -9.86
C GLU A 175 -13.09 17.92 -8.73
N VAL A 176 -12.67 18.32 -7.52
CA VAL A 176 -12.58 17.41 -6.37
C VAL A 176 -13.97 17.16 -5.77
N GLU A 177 -14.83 18.17 -5.71
CA GLU A 177 -16.23 18.03 -5.34
C GLU A 177 -16.94 17.02 -6.24
N ASP A 178 -16.71 17.05 -7.54
CA ASP A 178 -17.31 16.12 -8.51
C ASP A 178 -16.76 14.69 -8.37
N ILE A 179 -15.48 14.53 -8.02
CA ILE A 179 -14.91 13.23 -7.63
C ILE A 179 -15.65 12.67 -6.40
N LEU A 180 -15.84 13.49 -5.35
CA LEU A 180 -16.51 13.07 -4.13
C LEU A 180 -18.00 12.75 -4.37
N LYS A 181 -18.69 13.53 -5.22
CA LYS A 181 -20.06 13.23 -5.66
C LYS A 181 -20.13 11.90 -6.41
N ASN A 182 -19.21 11.65 -7.33
CA ASN A 182 -19.16 10.38 -8.07
C ASN A 182 -18.94 9.17 -7.14
N ILE A 183 -18.10 9.31 -6.11
CA ILE A 183 -17.95 8.29 -5.07
C ILE A 183 -19.28 8.08 -4.33
N SER A 184 -19.92 9.17 -3.91
CA SER A 184 -21.18 9.15 -3.16
C SER A 184 -22.29 8.45 -3.94
N GLU A 185 -22.47 8.80 -5.21
CA GLU A 185 -23.45 8.19 -6.11
C GLU A 185 -23.21 6.68 -6.29
N ARG A 186 -21.96 6.29 -6.52
CA ARG A 186 -21.59 4.87 -6.64
C ARG A 186 -21.83 4.09 -5.36
N ALA A 187 -21.53 4.69 -4.20
CA ALA A 187 -21.72 4.08 -2.89
C ALA A 187 -23.21 4.00 -2.49
N GLN A 188 -24.03 4.94 -2.95
CA GLN A 188 -25.49 4.93 -2.72
C GLN A 188 -26.22 3.91 -3.59
N GLY A 189 -25.78 3.73 -4.84
CA GLY A 189 -26.42 2.85 -5.80
C GLY A 189 -26.44 1.38 -5.37
N LYS A 190 -27.33 0.59 -5.99
CA LYS A 190 -27.31 -0.89 -5.86
C LYS A 190 -26.12 -1.54 -6.59
N GLY A 191 -25.17 -0.73 -7.04
CA GLY A 191 -24.02 -1.13 -7.82
C GLY A 191 -22.90 -1.73 -6.96
N ASN A 192 -21.86 -2.19 -7.63
CA ASN A 192 -20.70 -2.80 -7.00
C ASN A 192 -19.68 -1.73 -6.59
N PHE A 193 -19.97 -0.91 -5.57
CA PHE A 193 -18.96 -0.02 -5.00
C PHE A 193 -17.86 -0.83 -4.30
N SER A 194 -16.64 -0.77 -4.83
CA SER A 194 -15.51 -1.50 -4.27
C SER A 194 -14.79 -0.67 -3.23
N TYR A 195 -15.33 -0.66 -2.01
CA TYR A 195 -14.64 -0.11 -0.86
C TYR A 195 -13.25 -0.74 -0.67
N SER A 196 -12.28 0.07 -0.27
CA SER A 196 -10.92 -0.36 0.02
C SER A 196 -10.35 0.36 1.23
N ARG A 197 -9.32 -0.24 1.86
CA ARG A 197 -8.62 0.43 2.96
C ARG A 197 -7.94 1.73 2.51
N PHE A 198 -7.47 1.78 1.27
CA PHE A 198 -6.80 2.96 0.73
C PHE A 198 -7.79 4.11 0.58
N LEU A 199 -9.04 3.84 0.23
CA LEU A 199 -10.09 4.84 0.27
C LEU A 199 -10.27 5.42 1.68
N ALA A 200 -10.36 4.58 2.72
CA ALA A 200 -10.46 5.05 4.10
C ALA A 200 -9.28 5.93 4.53
N ILE A 201 -8.05 5.53 4.16
CA ILE A 201 -6.84 6.29 4.44
C ILE A 201 -6.84 7.62 3.66
N GLY A 202 -7.30 7.63 2.41
CA GLY A 202 -7.46 8.84 1.60
C GLY A 202 -8.46 9.81 2.23
N LEU A 203 -9.62 9.33 2.69
CA LEU A 203 -10.59 10.15 3.41
C LEU A 203 -10.01 10.73 4.70
N PHE A 204 -9.28 9.93 5.46
CA PHE A 204 -8.60 10.42 6.66
C PHE A 204 -7.52 11.45 6.31
N ARG A 205 -6.78 11.27 5.21
CA ARG A 205 -5.77 12.21 4.74
C ARG A 205 -6.39 13.57 4.35
N LEU A 206 -7.55 13.57 3.70
CA LEU A 206 -8.30 14.81 3.43
C LEU A 206 -8.64 15.55 4.73
N LEU A 207 -9.15 14.84 5.74
CA LEU A 207 -9.49 15.42 7.05
C LEU A 207 -8.25 15.94 7.79
N GLU A 208 -7.14 15.20 7.74
CA GLU A 208 -5.87 15.61 8.33
C GLU A 208 -5.38 16.93 7.74
N LEU A 209 -5.37 17.05 6.41
CA LEU A 209 -4.92 18.26 5.71
C LEU A 209 -5.83 19.46 5.93
N ALA A 210 -7.13 19.23 6.13
CA ALA A 210 -8.10 20.27 6.48
C ALA A 210 -8.11 20.62 7.99
N ASN A 211 -7.23 20.02 8.80
CA ASN A 211 -7.23 20.12 10.26
C ASN A 211 -8.60 19.79 10.89
N ALA A 212 -9.31 18.83 10.33
CA ALA A 212 -10.69 18.46 10.68
C ALA A 212 -10.79 17.01 11.19
N THR A 213 -9.87 16.58 12.06
CA THR A 213 -9.72 15.18 12.50
C THR A 213 -10.69 14.76 13.61
N GLU A 214 -11.68 15.59 13.94
CA GLU A 214 -12.68 15.24 14.94
C GLU A 214 -13.55 14.05 14.48
N PRO A 215 -13.87 13.09 15.38
CA PRO A 215 -14.68 11.90 15.02
C PRO A 215 -16.05 12.23 14.43
N THR A 216 -16.63 13.36 14.84
CA THR A 216 -17.93 13.87 14.38
C THR A 216 -17.89 14.31 12.92
N ILE A 217 -16.76 14.86 12.46
CA ILE A 217 -16.59 15.29 11.06
C ILE A 217 -16.41 14.08 10.16
N LEU A 218 -15.62 13.09 10.59
CA LEU A 218 -15.49 11.82 9.87
C LEU A 218 -16.85 11.13 9.70
N GLU A 219 -17.70 11.14 10.73
CA GLU A 219 -19.05 10.61 10.66
C GLU A 219 -19.90 11.33 9.61
N LYS A 220 -19.90 12.67 9.63
CA LYS A 220 -20.64 13.48 8.64
C LYS A 220 -20.13 13.25 7.22
N LEU A 221 -18.82 13.19 7.03
CA LEU A 221 -18.20 12.91 5.72
C LEU A 221 -18.58 11.52 5.20
N CYS A 222 -18.51 10.49 6.06
CA CYS A 222 -18.93 9.14 5.69
C CYS A 222 -20.41 9.09 5.30
N ALA A 223 -21.27 9.82 6.03
CA ALA A 223 -22.69 9.91 5.71
C ALA A 223 -22.92 10.60 4.36
N ALA A 224 -22.26 11.73 4.10
CA ALA A 224 -22.35 12.45 2.82
C ALA A 224 -21.84 11.62 1.62
N LEU A 225 -20.87 10.74 1.85
CA LEU A 225 -20.33 9.81 0.83
C LEU A 225 -21.09 8.49 0.74
N ASN A 226 -22.13 8.26 1.55
CA ASN A 226 -22.82 6.97 1.64
C ASN A 226 -21.89 5.78 1.97
N ILE A 227 -20.81 6.01 2.73
CA ILE A 227 -19.83 5.00 3.12
C ILE A 227 -20.08 4.53 4.57
N ASN A 228 -19.91 3.24 4.80
CA ASN A 228 -20.05 2.66 6.14
C ASN A 228 -18.92 3.12 7.08
N LYS A 229 -19.22 4.04 8.00
CA LYS A 229 -18.28 4.56 9.01
C LYS A 229 -17.53 3.45 9.78
N ARG A 230 -18.23 2.38 10.20
CA ARG A 230 -17.59 1.28 10.96
C ARG A 230 -16.49 0.58 10.18
N SER A 231 -16.59 0.53 8.85
CA SER A 231 -15.56 -0.07 8.00
C SER A 231 -14.34 0.84 7.89
N VAL A 232 -14.58 2.15 7.78
CA VAL A 232 -13.53 3.18 7.82
C VAL A 232 -12.79 3.14 9.16
N ASP A 233 -13.49 3.19 10.29
CA ASP A 233 -12.89 3.12 11.63
C ASP A 233 -11.99 1.88 11.79
N ARG A 234 -12.48 0.71 11.38
CA ARG A 234 -11.72 -0.55 11.44
C ARG A 234 -10.43 -0.49 10.61
N ASP A 235 -10.49 0.03 9.39
CA ASP A 235 -9.32 0.06 8.52
C ASP A 235 -8.29 1.11 8.95
N LEU A 236 -8.75 2.22 9.52
CA LEU A 236 -7.89 3.24 10.13
C LEU A 236 -7.17 2.69 11.38
N ASP A 237 -7.85 1.90 12.22
CA ASP A 237 -7.22 1.22 13.35
C ASP A 237 -6.12 0.24 12.90
N VAL A 238 -6.41 -0.56 11.87
CA VAL A 238 -5.42 -1.49 11.32
C VAL A 238 -4.26 -0.73 10.68
N TYR A 239 -4.53 0.39 10.00
CA TYR A 239 -3.50 1.25 9.41
C TYR A 239 -2.58 1.85 10.47
N ARG A 240 -3.14 2.43 11.53
CA ARG A 240 -2.38 2.94 12.68
C ARG A 240 -1.47 1.87 13.26
N ASN A 241 -2.02 0.67 13.50
CA ASN A 241 -1.27 -0.44 14.07
C ASN A 241 -0.13 -0.92 13.15
N LEU A 242 -0.32 -0.85 11.82
CA LEU A 242 0.73 -1.16 10.84
C LEU A 242 1.85 -0.12 10.89
N LEU A 243 1.52 1.17 10.83
CA LEU A 243 2.50 2.25 10.89
C LEU A 243 3.33 2.22 12.17
N SER A 244 2.71 2.04 13.34
CA SER A 244 3.43 1.97 14.61
C SER A 244 4.47 0.83 14.62
N LYS A 245 4.14 -0.32 14.03
CA LYS A 245 5.09 -1.44 13.90
C LYS A 245 6.22 -1.13 12.93
N LEU A 246 5.94 -0.44 11.81
CA LEU A 246 6.96 -0.04 10.85
C LEU A 246 7.96 0.95 11.46
N VAL A 247 7.47 1.95 12.20
CA VAL A 247 8.31 2.92 12.91
C VAL A 247 9.23 2.20 13.90
N GLN A 248 8.69 1.32 14.74
CA GLN A 248 9.47 0.52 15.70
C GLN A 248 10.53 -0.34 14.99
N ALA A 249 10.18 -1.00 13.88
CA ALA A 249 11.12 -1.82 13.11
C ALA A 249 12.25 -0.98 12.50
N LYS A 250 11.95 0.23 12.01
CA LYS A 250 12.93 1.17 11.46
C LYS A 250 13.90 1.67 12.53
N GLU A 251 13.40 2.01 13.71
CA GLU A 251 14.22 2.43 14.86
C GLU A 251 15.19 1.32 15.28
N LEU A 252 14.71 0.08 15.45
CA LEU A 252 15.55 -1.06 15.78
C LEU A 252 16.63 -1.33 14.73
N LEU A 253 16.30 -1.19 13.45
CA LEU A 253 17.27 -1.35 12.36
C LEU A 253 18.32 -0.23 12.38
N LYS A 254 17.91 1.01 12.61
CA LYS A 254 18.82 2.15 12.74
C LYS A 254 19.82 1.91 13.88
N GLU A 255 19.32 1.52 15.06
CA GLU A 255 20.17 1.17 16.20
C GLU A 255 21.11 -0.02 15.91
N TYR A 256 20.65 -1.00 15.14
CA TYR A 256 21.48 -2.14 14.74
C TYR A 256 22.61 -1.69 13.80
N ILE A 257 22.29 -0.89 12.78
CA ILE A 257 23.27 -0.35 11.84
C ILE A 257 24.30 0.52 12.57
N ASP A 258 23.86 1.39 13.48
CA ASP A 258 24.74 2.28 14.23
C ASP A 258 25.67 1.48 15.16
N ARG A 259 25.15 0.43 15.81
CA ARG A 259 25.97 -0.52 16.60
C ARG A 259 27.00 -1.24 15.75
N GLU A 260 26.63 -1.73 14.58
CA GLU A 260 27.55 -2.44 13.69
C GLU A 260 28.60 -1.50 13.08
N LYS A 261 28.27 -0.25 12.78
CA LYS A 261 29.24 0.79 12.38
C LYS A 261 30.25 1.05 13.50
N LYS A 262 29.78 1.27 14.73
CA LYS A 262 30.65 1.47 15.90
C LYS A 262 31.59 0.29 16.12
N LYS A 263 31.09 -0.95 16.08
CA LYS A 263 31.93 -2.16 16.18
C LYS A 263 32.97 -2.25 15.07
N ARG A 264 32.64 -1.82 13.84
CA ARG A 264 33.59 -1.80 12.72
C ARG A 264 34.66 -0.73 12.92
N GLU A 265 34.28 0.45 13.38
CA GLU A 265 35.21 1.52 13.72
C GLU A 265 36.18 1.09 14.84
N GLU A 266 35.67 0.47 15.92
CA GLU A 266 36.49 -0.08 17.01
C GLU A 266 37.45 -1.18 16.52
N LYS A 267 37.02 -2.03 15.57
CA LYS A 267 37.87 -3.07 14.95
C LYS A 267 38.97 -2.46 14.07
N VAL A 268 38.66 -1.42 13.31
CA VAL A 268 39.66 -0.72 12.48
C VAL A 268 40.66 0.03 13.36
N GLU A 269 40.19 0.68 14.44
CA GLU A 269 41.06 1.39 15.39
C GLU A 269 42.00 0.43 16.12
N SER A 270 41.48 -0.71 16.59
CA SER A 270 42.30 -1.76 17.23
C SER A 270 43.29 -2.43 16.26
N GLN A 271 42.93 -2.63 14.99
CA GLN A 271 43.87 -3.11 13.98
C GLN A 271 44.99 -2.10 13.71
N LYS A 272 44.66 -0.81 13.56
CA LYS A 272 45.67 0.25 13.40
C LYS A 272 46.60 0.36 14.61
N ALA A 273 46.06 0.24 15.82
CA ALA A 273 46.86 0.24 17.05
C ALA A 273 47.81 -0.97 17.10
N ASN A 274 47.34 -2.16 16.74
CA ASN A 274 48.16 -3.37 16.71
C ASN A 274 49.26 -3.31 15.62
N GLU A 275 48.96 -2.76 14.44
CA GLU A 275 49.93 -2.52 13.38
C GLU A 275 51.00 -1.50 13.81
N ALA A 276 50.62 -0.42 14.50
CA ALA A 276 51.55 0.56 15.04
C ALA A 276 52.49 -0.03 16.11
N ILE A 277 51.96 -0.87 17.01
CA ILE A 277 52.75 -1.58 18.02
C ILE A 277 53.75 -2.54 17.37
N THR A 278 53.30 -3.30 16.36
CA THR A 278 54.16 -4.25 15.65
C THR A 278 55.30 -3.55 14.90
N LYS A 279 55.02 -2.39 14.30
CA LYS A 279 56.04 -1.57 13.63
C LYS A 279 57.08 -1.03 14.61
N CYS A 280 56.64 -0.50 15.76
CA CYS A 280 57.56 -0.07 16.81
C CYS A 280 58.43 -1.21 17.34
N MET A 281 57.87 -2.41 17.56
CA MET A 281 58.64 -3.57 18.05
C MET A 281 59.61 -4.16 17.02
N GLY A 282 59.29 -4.07 15.71
CA GLY A 282 60.19 -4.46 14.63
C GLY A 282 61.43 -3.58 14.53
N ASP A 283 61.30 -2.28 14.80
CA ASP A 283 62.43 -1.34 14.78
C ASP A 283 63.39 -1.53 15.97
N PHE A 284 62.92 -2.05 17.12
CA PHE A 284 63.80 -2.38 18.26
C PHE A 284 64.69 -3.61 18.03
N HIS A 285 64.32 -4.52 17.14
CA HIS A 285 65.15 -5.70 16.84
C HIS A 285 66.31 -5.40 15.87
N TYR A 286 66.29 -4.27 15.16
CA TYR A 286 67.36 -3.86 14.23
C TYR A 286 68.38 -2.89 14.83
N ALA A 287 68.15 -2.36 16.04
CA ALA A 287 69.03 -1.40 16.69
C ALA A 287 70.03 -2.03 17.70
N GLY A 288 70.14 -3.36 17.74
CA GLY A 288 70.92 -4.10 18.75
C GLY A 288 71.97 -5.08 18.22
N GLN A 289 72.43 -4.94 16.98
CA GLN A 289 73.58 -5.69 16.44
C GLN A 289 74.76 -4.77 16.14
#